data_AF-A0A1N5VS49-F1
#
_entry.id   AF-A0A1N5VS49-F1
#
_cell.length_a   1.000
_cell.length_b   1.000
_cell.length_c   1.000
_cell.angle_alpha   90.00
_cell.angle_beta   90.00
_cell.angle_gamma   90.00
#
_symmetry.space_group_name_H-M   'P 1'
#
loop_
_entity.id
_entity.type
_entity.pdbx_description
1 polymer ?
#
loop_
_entity_poly.entity_id
_entity_poly.type
_entity_poly.pdbx_seq_one_letter_code
_entity_poly.pdbx_strand_id
1 'polypeptide(L)'
;MAEATTSNGRRSPGSTTAHRGAGRADRPPFRKPRWPKAYAFALVTGALFVFSWLGQFVFQLVVESNEATQHGQSFAWSEFLPQFFASTFENWQSEFLQLIWQAAGLALFYYWGSSQSRESDERIEAKLDALLRERNLDPENA
;
A
#
# COMPACT_ATOMS: atom_id res chain seq x y z
N MET A 1 19.29 44.87 -76.43
CA MET A 1 17.94 45.39 -76.16
C MET A 1 17.52 44.81 -74.82
N ALA A 2 17.30 45.66 -73.83
CA ALA A 2 16.90 45.26 -72.48
C ALA A 2 15.41 45.52 -72.34
N GLU A 3 14.64 44.49 -71.97
CA GLU A 3 13.27 44.64 -71.47
C GLU A 3 13.20 44.05 -70.08
N ALA A 4 12.63 44.85 -69.19
CA ALA A 4 12.42 44.55 -67.79
C ALA A 4 10.97 44.10 -67.56
N THR A 5 10.82 43.17 -66.62
CA THR A 5 9.70 43.03 -65.68
C THR A 5 8.40 42.41 -66.18
N THR A 6 8.09 41.20 -65.68
CA THR A 6 7.04 40.96 -64.66
C THR A 6 6.94 39.47 -64.33
N SER A 7 7.12 39.09 -63.05
CA SER A 7 6.27 38.10 -62.37
C SER A 7 6.56 38.08 -60.87
N ASN A 8 5.53 38.38 -60.11
CA ASN A 8 5.46 38.47 -58.66
C ASN A 8 5.26 37.08 -58.03
N GLY A 9 5.99 36.74 -56.97
CA GLY A 9 5.82 35.44 -56.29
C GLY A 9 6.52 35.35 -54.94
N ARG A 10 5.82 35.77 -53.89
CA ARG A 10 5.99 35.49 -52.45
C ARG A 10 7.09 34.49 -52.04
N ARG A 11 7.92 34.89 -51.07
CA ARG A 11 8.28 34.08 -49.88
C ARG A 11 8.91 34.96 -48.80
N SER A 12 8.28 35.02 -47.62
CA SER A 12 8.80 35.63 -46.39
C SER A 12 9.63 34.60 -45.58
N PRO A 13 10.12 34.89 -44.36
CA PRO A 13 11.55 35.01 -44.06
C PRO A 13 12.07 33.87 -43.16
N GLY A 14 13.27 33.36 -43.45
CA GLY A 14 13.95 32.42 -42.56
C GLY A 14 14.90 33.15 -41.61
N SER A 15 14.40 33.72 -40.51
CA SER A 15 15.24 34.11 -39.39
C SER A 15 15.55 32.85 -38.55
N THR A 16 16.76 32.32 -38.70
CA THR A 16 17.29 31.27 -37.83
C THR A 16 17.51 31.83 -36.42
N THR A 17 16.51 31.72 -35.56
CA THR A 17 16.65 32.00 -34.13
C THR A 17 17.35 30.81 -33.49
N ALA A 18 18.63 30.98 -33.17
CA ALA A 18 19.40 30.03 -32.38
C ALA A 18 18.80 29.93 -30.96
N HIS A 19 18.06 28.86 -30.69
CA HIS A 19 17.65 28.51 -29.34
C HIS A 19 18.87 28.05 -28.54
N ARG A 20 19.43 28.95 -27.72
CA ARG A 20 20.31 28.61 -26.59
C ARG A 20 19.54 27.73 -25.62
N GLY A 21 19.76 26.42 -25.67
CA GLY A 21 19.37 25.49 -24.62
C GLY A 21 20.20 25.76 -23.36
N ALA A 22 19.71 26.65 -22.50
CA ALA A 22 20.22 26.78 -21.14
C ALA A 22 19.96 25.46 -20.39
N GLY A 23 21.01 24.91 -19.80
CA GLY A 23 21.00 23.59 -19.18
C GLY A 23 19.86 23.41 -18.18
N ARG A 24 19.01 22.42 -18.46
CA ARG A 24 18.17 21.80 -17.42
C ARG A 24 19.12 21.14 -16.44
N ALA A 25 19.36 21.80 -15.32
CA ALA A 25 20.06 21.21 -14.20
C ALA A 25 19.29 19.94 -13.78
N ASP A 26 19.88 18.78 -14.06
CA ASP A 26 19.46 17.49 -13.53
C ASP A 26 19.50 17.56 -12.00
N ARG A 27 18.35 17.87 -11.40
CA ARG A 27 18.14 17.65 -9.97
C ARG A 27 17.53 16.26 -9.83
N PRO A 28 18.16 15.33 -9.08
CA PRO A 28 17.58 14.01 -8.90
C PRO A 28 16.20 14.15 -8.25
N PRO A 29 15.15 13.49 -8.80
CA PRO A 29 13.75 13.80 -8.46
C PRO A 29 13.32 13.43 -7.04
N PHE A 30 14.14 12.73 -6.25
CA PHE A 30 13.75 12.31 -4.90
C PHE A 30 14.92 12.40 -3.91
N ARG A 31 14.80 13.33 -2.94
CA ARG A 31 15.61 13.27 -1.73
C ARG A 31 15.08 12.11 -0.88
N LYS A 32 15.89 11.06 -0.66
CA LYS A 32 15.54 9.97 0.25
C LYS A 32 15.15 10.56 1.61
N PRO A 33 13.95 10.25 2.14
CA PRO A 33 13.56 10.75 3.45
C PRO A 33 14.58 10.28 4.50
N ARG A 34 14.86 11.12 5.49
CA ARG A 34 15.75 10.76 6.61
C ARG A 34 15.19 9.51 7.29
N TRP A 35 16.06 8.55 7.65
CA TRP A 35 15.72 7.25 8.25
C TRP A 35 14.56 7.30 9.27
N PRO A 36 14.52 8.20 10.28
CA PRO A 36 13.40 8.26 11.22
C PRO A 36 12.04 8.65 10.60
N LYS A 37 12.01 9.39 9.47
CA LYS A 37 10.77 9.66 8.73
C LYS A 37 10.33 8.48 7.88
N ALA A 38 11.26 7.65 7.42
CA ALA A 38 10.95 6.43 6.66
C ALA A 38 10.33 5.34 7.55
N TYR A 39 10.76 5.27 8.83
CA TYR A 39 10.28 4.29 9.81
C TYR A 39 9.40 4.90 10.91
N ALA A 40 8.91 6.14 10.73
CA ALA A 40 8.14 6.84 11.75
C ALA A 40 6.93 6.03 12.23
N PHE A 41 6.22 5.38 11.30
CA PHE A 41 5.09 4.50 11.63
C PHE A 41 5.52 3.35 12.55
N ALA A 42 6.57 2.61 12.19
CA ALA A 42 7.07 1.50 13.00
C ALA A 42 7.56 1.96 14.39
N LEU A 43 8.21 3.13 14.46
CA LEU A 43 8.69 3.69 15.72
C LEU A 43 7.55 4.12 16.64
N VAL A 44 6.56 4.85 16.11
CA VAL A 44 5.40 5.30 16.91
C VAL A 44 4.58 4.11 17.37
N THR A 45 4.25 3.19 16.46
CA THR A 45 3.48 1.98 16.80
C THR A 45 4.26 1.09 17.77
N GLY A 46 5.56 0.93 17.57
CA GLY A 46 6.43 0.18 18.49
C GLY A 46 6.49 0.82 19.88
N ALA A 47 6.56 2.14 19.97
CA ALA A 47 6.53 2.85 21.25
C ALA A 47 5.19 2.67 21.98
N LEU A 48 4.07 2.80 21.27
CA LEU A 48 2.73 2.56 21.83
C LEU A 48 2.58 1.10 22.27
N PHE A 49 3.09 0.15 21.48
CA PHE A 49 3.10 -1.27 21.83
C PHE A 49 3.88 -1.56 23.11
N VAL A 50 5.11 -1.04 23.23
CA VAL A 50 5.91 -1.22 24.45
C VAL A 50 5.22 -0.57 25.65
N PHE A 51 4.64 0.62 25.47
CA PHE A 51 3.88 1.29 26.52
C PHE A 51 2.69 0.45 26.99
N SER A 52 1.87 -0.10 26.08
CA SER A 52 0.74 -0.95 26.45
C SER A 52 1.19 -2.27 27.08
N TRP A 53 2.26 -2.88 26.56
CA TRP A 53 2.79 -4.14 27.09
C TRP A 53 3.36 -3.99 28.50
N LEU A 54 4.05 -2.87 28.79
CA LEU A 54 4.46 -2.52 30.14
C LEU A 54 3.27 -2.26 31.06
N GLY A 55 2.21 -1.62 30.56
CA GLY A 55 0.96 -1.48 31.28
C GLY A 55 0.40 -2.84 31.70
N GLN A 56 0.24 -3.76 30.75
CA GLN A 56 -0.20 -5.13 31.01
C GLN A 56 0.67 -5.82 32.07
N PHE A 57 1.99 -5.73 31.94
CA PHE A 57 2.95 -6.29 32.90
C PHE A 57 2.71 -5.76 34.32
N VAL A 58 2.57 -4.45 34.48
CA VAL A 58 2.31 -3.82 35.78
C VAL A 58 0.96 -4.25 36.35
N PHE A 59 -0.09 -4.28 35.54
CA PHE A 59 -1.41 -4.72 36.00
C PHE A 59 -1.40 -6.18 36.46
N GLN A 60 -0.79 -7.11 35.69
CA GLN A 60 -0.67 -8.50 36.12
C GLN A 60 0.18 -8.63 37.38
N LEU A 61 1.29 -7.90 37.48
CA LEU A 61 2.14 -7.90 38.67
C LEU A 61 1.36 -7.46 39.92
N VAL A 62 0.53 -6.42 39.81
CA VAL A 62 -0.30 -5.93 40.91
C VAL A 62 -1.35 -6.96 41.31
N VAL A 63 -2.03 -7.59 40.34
CA VAL A 63 -3.04 -8.63 40.61
C VAL A 63 -2.41 -9.81 41.34
N GLU A 64 -1.33 -10.38 40.79
CA GLU A 64 -0.63 -11.55 41.32
C GLU A 64 -0.04 -11.27 42.71
N SER A 65 0.54 -10.08 42.91
CA SER A 65 1.07 -9.68 44.24
C SER A 65 -0.05 -9.54 45.28
N ASN A 66 -1.20 -9.01 44.88
CA ASN A 66 -2.36 -8.87 45.76
C ASN A 66 -2.96 -10.24 46.10
N GLU A 67 -3.07 -11.15 45.13
CA GLU A 67 -3.57 -12.52 45.35
C GLU A 67 -2.65 -13.32 46.28
N ALA A 68 -1.33 -13.26 46.07
CA ALA A 68 -0.36 -13.89 46.94
C ALA A 68 -0.52 -13.40 48.40
N THR A 69 -0.66 -12.08 48.59
CA THR A 69 -0.89 -11.48 49.91
C THR A 69 -2.20 -11.94 50.54
N GLN A 70 -3.28 -12.02 49.77
CA GLN A 70 -4.59 -12.50 50.24
C GLN A 70 -4.58 -13.97 50.65
N HIS A 71 -3.76 -14.80 49.98
CA HIS A 71 -3.57 -16.20 50.31
C HIS A 71 -2.47 -16.46 51.35
N GLY A 72 -1.85 -15.40 51.91
CA GLY A 72 -0.77 -15.52 52.88
C GLY A 72 0.53 -16.10 52.32
N GLN A 73 0.70 -16.05 50.99
CA GLN A 73 1.87 -16.52 50.27
C GLN A 73 2.81 -15.36 49.92
N SER A 74 4.10 -15.65 49.76
CA SER A 74 5.06 -14.68 49.22
C SER A 74 5.01 -14.67 47.70
N PHE A 75 5.04 -13.48 47.09
CA PHE A 75 5.15 -13.34 45.65
C PHE A 75 6.40 -14.04 45.09
N ALA A 76 6.21 -14.88 44.06
CA ALA A 76 7.27 -15.67 43.45
C ALA A 76 7.48 -15.28 41.97
N TRP A 77 8.63 -14.67 41.66
CA TRP A 77 9.02 -14.32 40.29
C TRP A 77 9.10 -15.53 39.35
N SER A 78 9.44 -16.70 39.88
CA SER A 78 9.52 -17.96 39.15
C SER A 78 8.18 -18.45 38.63
N GLU A 79 7.07 -18.03 39.25
CA GLU A 79 5.71 -18.37 38.84
C GLU A 79 5.13 -17.27 37.95
N PHE A 80 5.38 -16.01 38.34
CA PHE A 80 4.88 -14.84 37.62
C PHE A 80 5.40 -14.71 36.18
N LEU A 81 6.71 -14.84 35.95
CA LEU A 81 7.27 -14.61 34.60
C LEU A 81 6.74 -15.62 33.57
N PRO A 82 6.76 -16.95 33.83
CA PRO A 82 6.13 -17.92 32.93
C PRO A 82 4.65 -17.62 32.69
N GLN A 83 3.89 -17.26 33.73
CA GLN A 83 2.46 -16.96 33.63
C GLN A 83 2.20 -15.71 32.78
N PHE A 84 2.98 -14.64 32.97
CA PHE A 84 2.91 -13.42 32.19
C PHE A 84 3.17 -13.67 30.70
N PHE A 85 4.24 -14.43 30.39
CA PHE A 85 4.55 -14.79 29.01
C PHE A 85 3.52 -15.74 28.41
N ALA A 86 3.05 -16.75 29.17
CA ALA A 86 1.99 -17.65 28.72
C ALA A 86 0.73 -16.88 28.34
N SER A 87 0.24 -16.00 29.23
CA SER A 87 -0.91 -15.13 28.98
C SER A 87 -0.71 -14.23 27.74
N THR A 88 0.49 -13.67 27.58
CA THR A 88 0.84 -12.86 26.39
C THR A 88 0.82 -13.70 25.12
N PHE A 89 1.40 -14.90 25.14
CA PHE A 89 1.46 -15.80 24.00
C PHE A 89 0.12 -16.44 23.65
N GLU A 90 -0.73 -16.73 24.63
CA GLU A 90 -2.10 -17.19 24.42
C GLU A 90 -2.94 -16.12 23.71
N ASN A 91 -2.82 -14.86 24.16
CA ASN A 91 -3.46 -13.73 23.49
C ASN A 91 -2.93 -13.56 22.05
N TRP A 92 -1.64 -13.72 21.84
CA TRP A 92 -1.07 -13.68 20.49
C TRP A 92 -1.55 -14.85 19.63
N GLN A 93 -1.59 -16.05 20.20
CA GLN A 93 -2.03 -17.26 19.50
C GLN A 93 -3.46 -17.09 18.98
N SER A 94 -4.39 -16.63 19.81
CA SER A 94 -5.78 -16.42 19.41
C SER A 94 -5.91 -15.35 18.33
N GLU A 95 -5.21 -14.22 18.48
CA GLU A 95 -5.23 -13.12 17.51
C GLU A 95 -4.64 -13.54 16.16
N PHE A 96 -3.51 -14.27 16.14
CA PHE A 96 -2.96 -14.81 14.89
C PHE A 96 -3.89 -15.83 14.25
N LEU A 97 -4.48 -16.73 15.04
CA LEU A 97 -5.44 -17.69 14.50
C LEU A 97 -6.64 -16.98 13.89
N GLN A 98 -7.15 -15.93 14.54
CA GLN A 98 -8.21 -15.08 14.00
C GLN A 98 -7.79 -14.39 12.71
N LEU A 99 -6.63 -13.74 12.67
CA LEU A 99 -6.13 -13.04 11.48
C LEU A 99 -5.89 -14.01 10.32
N ILE A 100 -5.32 -15.18 10.59
CA ILE A 100 -5.10 -16.24 9.58
C ILE A 100 -6.46 -16.72 9.06
N TRP A 101 -7.41 -17.01 9.94
CA TRP A 101 -8.73 -17.46 9.54
C TRP A 101 -9.47 -16.40 8.70
N GLN A 102 -9.41 -15.14 9.11
CA GLN A 102 -10.00 -14.03 8.36
C GLN A 102 -9.32 -13.86 7.00
N ALA A 103 -7.98 -13.82 6.94
CA ALA A 103 -7.24 -13.68 5.69
C ALA A 103 -7.48 -14.87 4.76
N ALA A 104 -7.48 -16.10 5.28
CA ALA A 104 -7.78 -17.31 4.53
C ALA A 104 -9.24 -17.31 4.03
N GLY A 105 -10.19 -16.95 4.89
CA GLY A 105 -11.59 -16.80 4.51
C GLY A 105 -11.80 -15.77 3.41
N LEU A 106 -11.16 -14.59 3.52
CA LEU A 106 -11.17 -13.57 2.48
C LEU A 106 -10.50 -14.05 1.19
N ALA A 107 -9.36 -14.75 1.28
CA ALA A 107 -8.67 -15.29 0.12
C ALA A 107 -9.51 -16.35 -0.60
N LEU A 108 -10.19 -17.23 0.14
CA LEU A 108 -11.10 -18.24 -0.39
C LEU A 108 -12.34 -17.60 -1.03
N PHE A 109 -12.94 -16.60 -0.35
CA PHE A 109 -14.08 -15.87 -0.89
C PHE A 109 -13.68 -15.06 -2.12
N TYR A 110 -12.50 -14.45 -2.13
CA TYR A 110 -11.94 -13.80 -3.31
C TYR A 110 -11.72 -14.80 -4.44
N TYR A 111 -11.16 -15.98 -4.17
CA TYR A 111 -10.96 -17.00 -5.19
C TYR A 111 -12.30 -17.44 -5.82
N TRP A 112 -13.29 -17.76 -5.00
CA TRP A 112 -14.63 -18.18 -5.46
C TRP A 112 -15.43 -17.03 -6.09
N GLY A 113 -15.36 -15.83 -5.53
CA GLY A 113 -16.01 -14.63 -6.08
C GLY A 113 -15.35 -14.18 -7.38
N SER A 114 -14.02 -14.30 -7.49
CA SER A 114 -13.29 -13.95 -8.71
C SER A 114 -13.59 -14.89 -9.85
N SER A 115 -13.84 -16.19 -9.62
CA SER A 115 -14.26 -17.08 -10.71
C SER A 115 -15.62 -16.67 -11.27
N GLN A 116 -16.56 -16.25 -10.40
CA GLN A 116 -17.85 -15.69 -10.84
C GLN A 116 -17.69 -14.33 -11.55
N SER A 117 -16.81 -13.45 -11.06
CA SER A 117 -16.55 -12.15 -11.72
C SER A 117 -15.93 -12.34 -13.10
N ARG A 118 -14.94 -13.24 -13.23
CA ARG A 118 -14.26 -13.52 -14.51
C ARG A 118 -15.21 -14.09 -15.55
N GLU A 119 -16.07 -15.05 -15.19
CA GLU A 119 -17.11 -15.57 -16.10
C GLU A 119 -18.08 -14.46 -16.54
N SER A 120 -18.48 -13.59 -15.61
CA SER A 120 -19.37 -12.45 -15.92
C SER A 120 -18.71 -11.45 -16.87
N ASP A 121 -17.46 -11.09 -16.60
CA ASP A 121 -16.68 -10.15 -17.41
C ASP A 121 -16.45 -10.70 -18.83
N GLU A 122 -16.03 -11.97 -18.97
CA GLU A 122 -15.86 -12.65 -20.27
C GLU A 122 -17.17 -12.66 -21.08
N ARG A 123 -18.30 -12.89 -20.41
CA ARG A 123 -19.62 -12.88 -21.06
C ARG A 123 -20.06 -11.48 -21.48
N ILE A 124 -19.68 -10.44 -20.71
CA ILE A 124 -19.96 -9.04 -21.05
C ILE A 124 -19.09 -8.62 -22.24
N GLU A 125 -17.80 -8.96 -22.25
CA GLU A 125 -16.87 -8.69 -23.35
C GLU A 125 -17.34 -9.36 -24.65
N ALA A 126 -17.72 -10.63 -24.60
CA ALA A 126 -18.26 -11.34 -25.77
C ALA A 126 -19.53 -10.69 -26.35
N LYS A 127 -20.39 -10.12 -25.51
CA LYS A 127 -21.57 -9.36 -25.96
C LYS A 127 -21.20 -8.00 -26.53
N LEU A 128 -20.22 -7.33 -25.93
CA LEU A 128 -19.73 -6.03 -26.41
C LEU A 128 -19.12 -6.18 -27.80
N ASP A 129 -18.28 -7.19 -28.01
CA ASP A 129 -17.69 -7.52 -29.31
C ASP A 129 -18.73 -7.86 -30.37
N ALA A 130 -19.77 -8.62 -30.00
CA ALA A 130 -20.87 -8.92 -30.91
C ALA A 130 -21.60 -7.64 -31.37
N LEU A 131 -21.82 -6.69 -30.46
CA LEU A 131 -22.45 -5.40 -30.77
C LEU A 131 -21.55 -4.49 -31.61
N LEU A 132 -20.24 -4.44 -31.33
CA LEU A 132 -19.27 -3.66 -32.11
C LEU A 132 -19.19 -4.16 -33.55
N ARG A 133 -19.19 -5.49 -33.73
CA ARG A 133 -19.20 -6.14 -35.05
C ARG A 133 -20.49 -5.87 -35.81
N GLU A 134 -21.65 -5.97 -35.16
CA GLU A 134 -22.95 -5.67 -35.79
C GLU A 134 -23.06 -4.19 -36.22
N ARG A 135 -22.46 -3.28 -35.45
CA ARG A 135 -22.41 -1.85 -35.77
C ARG A 135 -21.24 -1.45 -36.67
N ASN A 136 -20.39 -2.41 -37.07
CA ASN A 136 -19.18 -2.19 -37.88
C ASN A 136 -18.23 -1.12 -37.29
N LEU A 137 -18.15 -1.07 -35.96
CA LEU A 137 -17.34 -0.12 -35.17
C LEU A 137 -16.13 -0.82 -34.54
N ASP A 138 -15.53 -1.77 -35.26
CA ASP A 138 -14.35 -2.47 -34.76
C ASP A 138 -13.17 -1.49 -34.62
N PRO A 139 -12.45 -1.50 -33.49
CA PRO A 139 -11.31 -0.61 -33.27
C PRO A 139 -10.13 -0.88 -34.22
N GLU A 140 -10.12 -2.02 -34.91
CA GLU A 140 -9.09 -2.35 -35.92
C GLU A 140 -9.35 -1.70 -37.29
N ASN A 141 -10.54 -1.11 -37.50
CA ASN A 141 -10.93 -0.42 -38.73
C ASN A 141 -10.83 1.12 -38.64
N ALA A 142 -10.22 1.65 -37.57
CA ALA A 142 -10.04 3.09 -37.34
C ALA A 142 -8.66 3.61 -37.79
#